data_AF-A0A7Y0BT79-F1
#
_entry.id   AF-A0A7Y0BT79-F1
#
_cell.length_a   1.000
_cell.length_b   1.000
_cell.length_c   1.000
_cell.angle_alpha   90.00
_cell.angle_beta   90.00
_cell.angle_gamma   90.00
#
_symmetry.space_group_name_H-M   'P 1'
#
loop_
_entity.id
_entity.type
_entity.pdbx_description
1 polymer ?
#
loop_
_entity_poly.entity_id
_entity_poly.type
_entity_poly.pdbx_seq_one_letter_code
_entity_poly.pdbx_strand_id
1 'polypeptide(L)'
;MSARAQTVRLSPARHRTLSGLAGQRGLSEYAMLARIVDAGFVAVTDGVAREADAREIAVEVAAIAERLADVERVLDRALFTACAAYAYARHAALGTKKPDEVIAAEARAAFVRQRALAMEIEP
;
A
#
# COMPACT_ATOMS: atom_id res chain seq x y z
N MET A 1 7.44 40.54 -6.07
CA MET A 1 6.79 40.33 -4.75
C MET A 1 6.17 41.63 -4.30
N SER A 2 4.86 41.67 -4.07
CA SER A 2 4.21 42.85 -3.47
C SER A 2 4.21 42.67 -1.95
N ALA A 3 4.93 43.51 -1.22
CA ALA A 3 4.95 43.48 0.24
C ALA A 3 3.77 44.30 0.77
N ARG A 4 2.74 43.61 1.27
CA ARG A 4 1.59 44.25 1.93
C ARG A 4 1.69 44.02 3.43
N ALA A 5 1.73 45.09 4.21
CA ALA A 5 1.66 45.00 5.67
C ALA A 5 0.33 44.38 6.10
N GLN A 6 0.40 43.37 6.97
CA GLN A 6 -0.76 42.75 7.59
C GLN A 6 -0.60 42.77 9.11
N THR A 7 -1.69 43.07 9.82
CA THR A 7 -1.73 43.07 11.29
C THR A 7 -2.34 41.77 11.77
N VAL A 8 -1.56 40.95 12.48
CA VAL A 8 -2.03 39.68 13.05
C VAL A 8 -2.34 39.88 14.53
N ARG A 9 -3.57 39.55 14.95
CA ARG A 9 -3.94 39.58 16.37
C ARG A 9 -3.53 38.27 17.04
N LEU A 10 -2.74 38.35 18.10
CA LEU A 10 -2.30 37.21 18.89
C LEU A 10 -2.99 37.19 20.25
N SER A 11 -3.31 36.00 20.76
CA SER A 11 -3.72 35.86 22.16
C SER A 11 -2.53 36.17 23.07
N PRO A 12 -2.76 36.59 24.34
CA PRO A 12 -1.68 36.90 25.27
C PRO A 12 -0.68 35.75 25.45
N ALA A 13 -1.15 34.50 25.42
CA ALA A 13 -0.29 33.32 25.49
C ALA A 13 0.62 33.18 24.25
N ARG A 14 0.07 33.34 23.04
CA ARG A 14 0.83 33.26 21.79
C ARG A 14 1.85 34.39 21.64
N HIS A 15 1.50 35.58 22.10
CA HIS A 15 2.42 36.71 22.13
C HIS A 15 3.62 36.43 23.05
N ARG A 16 3.40 35.95 24.28
CA ARG A 16 4.51 35.57 25.18
C ARG A 16 5.42 34.51 24.58
N THR A 17 4.85 33.50 23.91
CA THR A 17 5.64 32.48 23.22
C THR A 17 6.46 33.07 22.08
N LEU A 18 5.88 33.97 21.27
CA LEU A 18 6.60 34.68 20.21
C LEU A 18 7.77 35.48 20.76
N SER A 19 7.54 36.29 21.80
CA SER A 19 8.57 37.12 22.44
C SER A 19 9.69 36.26 23.03
N GLY A 20 9.37 35.15 23.67
CA GLY A 20 10.35 34.20 24.20
C GLY A 20 11.22 33.59 23.10
N LEU A 21 10.62 33.14 22.00
CA LEU A 21 11.34 32.58 20.85
C LEU A 21 12.19 33.62 20.13
N ALA A 22 11.70 34.87 20.03
CA ALA A 22 12.43 35.98 19.44
C ALA A 22 13.68 36.30 20.27
N GLY A 23 13.53 36.39 21.60
CA GLY A 23 14.62 36.62 22.54
C GLY A 23 15.69 35.53 22.51
N GLN A 24 15.28 34.26 22.49
CA GLN A 24 16.22 33.12 22.39
C GLN A 24 17.06 33.13 21.10
N ARG A 25 16.53 33.70 20.02
CA ARG A 25 17.17 33.72 18.70
C ARG A 25 17.79 35.07 18.33
N GLY A 26 17.75 36.06 19.24
CA GLY A 26 18.26 37.41 18.99
C GLY A 26 17.53 38.14 17.86
N LEU A 27 16.26 37.82 17.61
CA LEU A 27 15.45 38.41 16.54
C LEU A 27 14.44 39.41 17.11
N SER A 28 13.99 40.35 16.27
CA SER A 28 12.82 41.15 16.60
C SER A 28 11.56 40.27 16.56
N GLU A 29 10.54 40.64 17.33
CA GLU A 29 9.25 39.92 17.34
C GLU A 29 8.61 39.87 15.94
N TYR A 30 8.75 40.95 15.17
CA TYR A 30 8.29 41.02 13.79
C TYR A 30 9.01 40.00 12.89
N ALA A 31 10.35 39.95 12.94
CA ALA A 31 11.13 39.00 12.15
C ALA A 31 10.85 37.55 12.56
N MET A 32 10.65 37.30 13.86
CA MET A 32 10.27 36.00 14.37
C MET A 32 8.85 35.60 13.89
N LEU A 33 7.90 36.53 13.88
CA LEU A 33 6.54 36.30 13.40
C LEU A 33 6.54 35.96 11.90
N ALA A 34 7.29 36.71 11.09
CA ALA A 34 7.44 36.43 9.66
C ALA A 34 7.96 35.00 9.42
N ARG A 35 9.01 34.57 10.15
CA ARG A 35 9.54 33.20 10.04
C ARG A 35 8.54 32.12 10.45
N ILE A 36 7.72 32.36 11.47
CA ILE A 36 6.68 31.42 11.89
C ILE A 36 5.60 31.31 10.81
N VAL A 37 5.22 32.43 10.21
CA VAL A 37 4.24 32.46 9.12
C VAL A 37 4.79 31.72 7.89
N ASP A 38 6.03 31.98 7.49
CA ASP A 38 6.67 31.28 6.37
C ASP A 38 6.77 29.77 6.63
N ALA A 39 7.23 29.37 7.82
CA ALA A 39 7.30 27.96 8.21
C ALA A 39 5.91 27.31 8.27
N GLY A 40 4.89 28.06 8.69
CA GLY A 40 3.50 27.60 8.70
C GLY A 40 2.96 27.40 7.29
N PHE A 41 3.26 28.30 6.35
CA PHE A 41 2.89 28.13 4.95
C PHE A 41 3.56 26.91 4.33
N VAL A 42 4.87 26.72 4.55
CA VAL A 42 5.59 25.53 4.10
C VAL A 42 4.97 24.27 4.69
N ALA A 43 4.65 24.26 5.98
CA ALA A 43 4.02 23.09 6.62
C ALA A 43 2.64 22.77 6.03
N VAL A 44 1.84 23.78 5.68
CA VAL A 44 0.53 23.60 5.05
C VAL A 44 0.67 23.13 3.60
N THR A 45 1.56 23.72 2.81
CA THR A 45 1.77 23.32 1.41
C THR A 45 2.40 21.94 1.29
N ASP A 46 3.41 21.64 2.11
CA ASP A 46 4.08 20.33 2.10
C ASP A 46 3.20 19.25 2.74
N GLY A 47 2.33 19.62 3.68
CA GLY A 47 1.32 18.70 4.23
C GLY A 47 0.36 18.21 3.15
N VAL A 48 -0.16 19.14 2.34
CA VAL A 48 -1.04 18.81 1.21
C VAL A 48 -0.31 18.00 0.14
N ALA A 49 0.96 18.31 -0.14
CA ALA A 49 1.78 17.53 -1.08
C ALA A 49 2.01 16.10 -0.58
N ARG A 50 2.39 15.92 0.70
CA ARG A 50 2.59 14.58 1.29
C ARG A 50 1.30 13.76 1.34
N GLU A 51 0.15 14.39 1.60
CA GLU A 51 -1.15 13.72 1.55
C GLU A 51 -1.52 13.28 0.13
N ALA A 52 -1.21 14.10 -0.88
CA ALA A 52 -1.40 13.74 -2.28
C ALA A 52 -0.50 12.57 -2.69
N ASP A 53 0.79 12.61 -2.34
CA ASP A 53 1.75 11.53 -2.61
C ASP A 53 1.33 10.23 -1.94
N ALA A 54 0.91 10.29 -0.67
CA ALA A 54 0.45 9.11 0.07
C ALA A 54 -0.82 8.51 -0.56
N ARG A 55 -1.73 9.35 -1.06
CA ARG A 55 -2.93 8.91 -1.76
C ARG A 55 -2.60 8.26 -3.11
N GLU A 56 -1.66 8.83 -3.86
CA GLU A 56 -1.19 8.25 -5.13
C GLU A 56 -0.55 6.87 -4.89
N ILE A 57 0.35 6.77 -3.91
CA ILE A 57 0.94 5.48 -3.51
C ILE A 57 -0.14 4.47 -3.12
N ALA A 58 -1.15 4.88 -2.35
CA ALA A 58 -2.24 3.98 -1.95
C ALA A 58 -3.06 3.47 -3.15
N VAL A 59 -3.29 4.32 -4.16
CA VAL A 59 -3.97 3.93 -5.40
C VAL A 59 -3.15 2.91 -6.19
N GLU A 60 -1.85 3.16 -6.35
CA GLU A 60 -0.97 2.23 -7.07
C GLU A 60 -0.81 0.90 -6.34
N VAL A 61 -0.70 0.91 -5.01
CA VAL A 61 -0.68 -0.32 -4.19
C VAL A 61 -1.98 -1.10 -4.35
N ALA A 62 -3.14 -0.43 -4.36
CA ALA A 62 -4.41 -1.08 -4.58
C ALA A 62 -4.50 -1.71 -5.99
N ALA A 63 -4.01 -1.02 -7.02
CA ALA A 63 -3.95 -1.56 -8.38
C ALA A 63 -3.02 -2.78 -8.49
N ILE A 64 -1.88 -2.76 -7.78
CA ILE A 64 -0.98 -3.92 -7.69
C ILE A 64 -1.67 -5.08 -6.99
N ALA A 65 -2.37 -4.83 -5.87
CA ALA A 65 -3.08 -5.87 -5.12
C ALA A 65 -4.20 -6.53 -5.96
N GLU A 66 -4.94 -5.74 -6.75
CA GLU A 66 -5.96 -6.26 -7.66
C GLU A 66 -5.33 -7.17 -8.74
N ARG A 67 -4.24 -6.72 -9.35
CA ARG A 67 -3.50 -7.52 -10.35
C ARG A 67 -2.91 -8.79 -9.75
N LEU A 68 -2.46 -8.75 -8.50
CA LEU A 68 -1.94 -9.93 -7.81
C LEU A 68 -3.06 -10.96 -7.57
N ALA A 69 -4.24 -10.53 -7.15
CA ALA A 69 -5.40 -11.40 -6.99
C ALA A 69 -5.81 -12.08 -8.31
N ASP A 70 -5.69 -11.37 -9.44
CA ASP A 70 -5.91 -11.97 -10.76
C ASP A 70 -4.84 -13.01 -11.13
N VAL A 71 -3.58 -12.75 -10.81
CA VAL A 71 -2.49 -13.72 -11.00
C VAL A 71 -2.72 -14.98 -10.15
N GLU A 72 -3.11 -14.84 -8.89
CA GLU A 72 -3.44 -15.97 -8.01
C GLU A 72 -4.55 -16.84 -8.61
N ARG A 73 -5.60 -16.24 -9.17
CA ARG A 73 -6.68 -16.98 -9.85
C ARG A 73 -6.18 -17.76 -11.06
N VAL A 74 -5.29 -17.17 -11.86
CA VAL A 74 -4.67 -17.84 -13.01
C VAL A 74 -3.78 -18.98 -12.56
N LEU A 75 -2.99 -18.78 -11.49
CA LEU A 75 -2.13 -19.81 -10.91
C LEU A 75 -2.93 -20.98 -10.34
N ASP A 76 -4.04 -20.73 -9.63
CA ASP A 76 -4.94 -21.77 -9.14
C ASP A 76 -5.50 -22.61 -10.29
N ARG A 77 -5.90 -21.96 -11.39
CA ARG A 77 -6.41 -22.64 -12.58
C ARG A 77 -5.31 -23.46 -13.26
N ALA A 78 -4.11 -22.92 -13.38
CA ALA A 78 -2.96 -23.62 -13.94
C ALA A 78 -2.55 -24.83 -13.10
N LEU A 79 -2.56 -24.70 -11.77
CA LEU A 79 -2.28 -25.79 -10.84
C LEU A 79 -3.30 -26.92 -10.98
N PHE A 80 -4.60 -26.58 -11.07
CA PHE A 80 -5.64 -27.56 -11.32
C PHE A 80 -5.43 -28.29 -12.66
N THR A 81 -5.17 -27.54 -13.74
CA THR A 81 -4.91 -28.11 -15.07
C THR A 81 -3.68 -29.03 -15.06
N ALA A 82 -2.60 -28.66 -14.37
CA ALA A 82 -1.40 -29.48 -14.24
C ALA A 82 -1.69 -30.78 -13.47
N CYS A 83 -2.45 -30.70 -12.37
CA CYS A 83 -2.86 -31.87 -11.60
C CYS A 83 -3.73 -32.84 -12.43
N ALA A 84 -4.67 -32.30 -13.21
CA ALA A 84 -5.48 -33.10 -14.14
C ALA A 84 -4.62 -33.76 -15.22
N ALA A 85 -3.79 -32.97 -15.91
CA ALA A 85 -2.91 -33.48 -16.97
C ALA A 85 -2.00 -34.62 -16.46
N TYR A 86 -1.40 -34.45 -15.28
CA TYR A 86 -0.58 -35.49 -14.66
C TYR A 86 -1.38 -36.77 -14.35
N ALA A 87 -2.57 -36.65 -13.77
CA ALA A 87 -3.41 -37.80 -13.45
C ALA A 87 -3.77 -38.59 -14.71
N TYR A 88 -4.28 -37.91 -15.75
CA TYR A 88 -4.61 -38.55 -17.02
C TYR A 88 -3.39 -39.18 -17.70
N ALA A 89 -2.26 -38.47 -17.76
CA ALA A 89 -1.03 -38.99 -18.34
C ALA A 89 -0.53 -40.24 -17.60
N ARG A 90 -0.57 -40.24 -16.27
CA ARG A 90 -0.17 -41.39 -15.44
C ARG A 90 -1.07 -42.60 -15.70
N HIS A 91 -2.38 -42.40 -15.75
CA HIS A 91 -3.32 -43.51 -16.02
C HIS A 91 -3.19 -44.07 -17.44
N ALA A 92 -2.93 -43.21 -18.43
CA ALA A 92 -2.62 -43.63 -19.80
C ALA A 92 -1.33 -44.45 -19.84
N ALA A 93 -0.27 -43.99 -19.17
CA ALA A 93 1.03 -44.68 -19.13
C ALA A 93 0.97 -46.03 -18.41
N LEU A 94 0.18 -46.14 -17.33
CA LEU A 94 -0.01 -47.38 -16.58
C LEU A 94 -1.02 -48.34 -17.22
N GLY A 95 -1.68 -47.94 -18.32
CA GLY A 95 -2.70 -48.75 -19.01
C GLY A 95 -3.93 -49.05 -18.15
N THR A 96 -4.19 -48.27 -17.11
CA THR A 96 -5.30 -48.54 -16.19
C THR A 96 -6.63 -48.14 -16.82
N LYS A 97 -7.59 -49.07 -16.87
CA LYS A 97 -8.96 -48.82 -17.38
C LYS A 97 -9.88 -48.24 -16.30
N LYS A 98 -9.47 -47.15 -15.65
CA LYS A 98 -10.32 -46.45 -14.68
C LYS A 98 -11.34 -45.57 -15.42
N PRO A 99 -12.58 -45.43 -14.91
CA PRO A 99 -13.53 -44.48 -15.46
C PRO A 99 -13.03 -43.05 -15.24
N ASP A 100 -13.41 -42.15 -16.15
CA ASP A 100 -12.99 -40.74 -16.17
C ASP A 100 -13.24 -40.03 -14.83
N GLU A 101 -14.40 -40.28 -14.23
CA GLU A 101 -14.82 -39.74 -12.94
C GLU A 101 -13.82 -40.04 -11.82
N VAL A 102 -13.21 -41.23 -11.82
CA VAL A 102 -12.23 -41.63 -10.81
C VAL A 102 -10.92 -40.89 -11.02
N ILE A 103 -10.49 -40.71 -12.28
CA ILE A 103 -9.27 -39.96 -12.61
C ILE A 103 -9.44 -38.48 -12.26
N ALA A 104 -10.60 -37.90 -12.56
CA ALA A 104 -10.95 -36.53 -12.20
C ALA A 104 -10.99 -36.32 -10.68
N ALA A 105 -11.50 -37.29 -9.91
CA ALA A 105 -11.48 -37.25 -8.45
C ALA A 105 -10.05 -37.29 -7.90
N GLU A 106 -9.17 -38.13 -8.46
CA GLU A 106 -7.75 -38.18 -8.09
C GLU A 106 -7.04 -36.85 -8.38
N ALA A 107 -7.27 -36.25 -9.55
CA ALA A 107 -6.75 -34.95 -9.92
C ALA A 107 -7.20 -33.84 -8.96
N ARG A 108 -8.49 -33.82 -8.60
CA ARG A 108 -9.04 -32.86 -7.63
C ARG A 108 -8.40 -33.03 -6.26
N ALA A 109 -8.24 -34.26 -5.78
CA ALA A 109 -7.58 -34.53 -4.50
C ALA A 109 -6.11 -34.07 -4.51
N ALA A 110 -5.40 -34.26 -5.62
CA ALA A 110 -4.03 -33.77 -5.79
C ALA A 110 -3.97 -32.23 -5.78
N PHE A 111 -4.87 -31.57 -6.50
CA PHE A 111 -5.00 -30.11 -6.47
C PHE A 111 -5.22 -29.57 -5.06
N VAL A 112 -6.16 -30.15 -4.30
CA VAL A 112 -6.44 -29.73 -2.91
C VAL A 112 -5.20 -29.84 -2.03
N ARG A 113 -4.43 -30.93 -2.14
CA ARG A 113 -3.17 -31.09 -1.39
C ARG A 113 -2.12 -30.04 -1.77
N GLN A 114 -1.93 -29.82 -3.07
CA GLN A 114 -0.94 -28.83 -3.54
C GLN A 114 -1.32 -27.40 -3.11
N ARG A 115 -2.61 -27.07 -3.17
CA ARG A 115 -3.09 -25.78 -2.69
C ARG A 115 -2.92 -25.62 -1.18
N ALA A 116 -3.18 -26.66 -0.39
CA ALA A 116 -2.95 -26.63 1.05
C ALA A 116 -1.46 -26.36 1.37
N LEU A 117 -0.55 -27.04 0.69
CA LEU A 117 0.90 -26.81 0.84
C LEU A 117 1.31 -25.37 0.49
N ALA A 118 0.70 -24.77 -0.54
CA ALA A 118 0.99 -23.39 -0.91
C ALA A 118 0.55 -22.38 0.16
N MET A 119 -0.53 -22.68 0.90
CA MET A 119 -1.03 -21.84 1.99
C MET A 119 -0.28 -22.06 3.32
N GLU A 120 0.47 -23.15 3.46
CA GLU A 120 1.27 -23.44 4.66
C GLU A 120 2.61 -22.68 4.68
N ILE A 121 3.06 -22.12 3.54
CA ILE A 121 4.32 -21.36 3.40
C ILE A 121 4.08 -19.85 3.61
N GLU A 122 3.27 -19.50 4.60
CA GLU A 122 3.08 -18.11 5.05
C GLU A 122 3.83 -17.94 6.38
N PRO A 123 5.08 -17.42 6.40
CA PRO A 123 5.81 -17.12 7.63
C PRO A 123 5.30 -15.86 8.35
#